data_AF-A0A0C9XQ35-F1
#
_entry.id   AF-A0A0C9XQ35-F1
#
_cell.length_a   1.000
_cell.length_b   1.000
_cell.length_c   1.000
_cell.angle_alpha   90.00
_cell.angle_beta   90.00
_cell.angle_gamma   90.00
#
_symmetry.space_group_name_H-M   'P 1'
#
loop_
_entity.id
_entity.type
_entity.pdbx_description
1 polymer ?
#
loop_
_entity_poly.entity_id
_entity_poly.type
_entity_poly.pdbx_seq_one_letter_code
_entity_poly.pdbx_strand_id
1 'polypeptide(L)'
;MTKSRWSACCLRGGLIIFRPPSALFPSFEEELEFLETYGLDAALVALYESHGKYVEAAELHLIEDKPLHAIKVLLKDKTNQHAMWRAADILLECLWKHCSFGVEPKEFHSGIPMTLISLSHQLPLNSLSPRARNEITMFQAVSAEELDRITLETLAESFIERKEKAAALWCFYHVYSRLPQLRSATLDDVARFLGKFYVYSHLLYIVASHYDPVGECDIRRLFGITLLSNDRYVVQPGSFILTTLSAESTSNDAQTNAPYTHIRITDALKECVRFYLRARVNAEMRFCYNPRFFSHCLPYVSNGSCNYVLCAQQHISPSSMDTVQYNVQIGIHLQQMRILQLVYSAFPGMRRWGS
;
A
#
# COMPACT_ATOMS: atom_id res chain seq x y z
N MET A 1 -11.94 -8.34 -30.99
CA MET A 1 -12.80 -8.68 -32.14
C MET A 1 -12.01 -9.49 -33.16
N THR A 2 -11.91 -10.79 -32.92
CA THR A 2 -11.31 -11.75 -33.85
C THR A 2 -12.38 -12.21 -34.84
N LYS A 3 -12.20 -11.83 -36.10
CA LYS A 3 -12.94 -12.36 -37.25
C LYS A 3 -12.74 -13.88 -37.30
N SER A 4 -13.84 -14.62 -37.20
CA SER A 4 -13.90 -16.05 -37.45
C SER A 4 -13.56 -16.32 -38.92
N ARG A 5 -12.55 -17.18 -39.12
CA ARG A 5 -12.05 -17.63 -40.41
C ARG A 5 -12.74 -18.95 -40.73
N TRP A 6 -13.79 -18.92 -41.53
CA TRP A 6 -14.39 -20.13 -42.09
C TRP A 6 -13.89 -20.31 -43.52
N SER A 7 -13.11 -21.38 -43.72
CA SER A 7 -12.63 -21.81 -45.04
C SER A 7 -13.80 -22.28 -45.90
N ALA A 8 -13.86 -21.75 -47.11
CA ALA A 8 -14.80 -22.18 -48.15
C ALA A 8 -14.43 -23.59 -48.64
N CYS A 9 -15.36 -24.53 -48.51
CA CYS A 9 -15.35 -25.79 -49.23
C CYS A 9 -16.40 -25.68 -50.35
N CYS A 10 -15.94 -25.53 -51.59
CA CYS A 10 -16.80 -25.53 -52.77
C CYS A 10 -17.22 -26.96 -53.11
N LEU A 11 -18.53 -27.26 -53.05
CA LEU A 11 -19.12 -28.36 -53.81
C LEU A 11 -20.43 -27.89 -54.48
N ARG A 12 -20.61 -28.43 -55.68
CA ARG A 12 -21.54 -28.03 -56.74
C ARG A 12 -23.02 -28.20 -56.36
N GLY A 13 -23.85 -27.31 -56.91
CA GLY A 13 -25.23 -27.63 -57.31
C GLY A 13 -26.29 -27.49 -56.21
N GLY A 14 -26.78 -26.26 -56.04
CA GLY A 14 -27.94 -25.95 -55.20
C GLY A 14 -27.72 -24.66 -54.44
N LEU A 15 -28.53 -23.63 -54.71
CA LEU A 15 -28.59 -22.45 -53.86
C LEU A 15 -29.15 -22.87 -52.48
N ILE A 16 -28.27 -23.31 -51.59
CA ILE A 16 -28.57 -23.35 -50.17
C ILE A 16 -28.45 -21.90 -49.71
N ILE A 17 -29.58 -21.21 -49.66
CA ILE A 17 -29.71 -19.99 -48.88
C ILE A 17 -29.44 -20.42 -47.44
N PHE A 18 -28.21 -20.21 -46.95
CA PHE A 18 -27.94 -20.25 -45.52
C PHE A 18 -28.74 -19.10 -44.92
N ARG A 19 -29.99 -19.37 -44.55
CA ARG A 19 -30.72 -18.53 -43.61
C ARG A 19 -29.80 -18.44 -42.39
N PRO A 20 -29.40 -17.23 -41.96
CA PRO A 20 -28.74 -17.11 -40.66
C PRO A 20 -29.65 -17.81 -39.64
N PRO A 21 -29.09 -18.58 -38.69
CA PRO A 21 -29.89 -19.24 -37.68
C PRO A 21 -30.85 -18.21 -37.09
N SER A 22 -32.14 -18.52 -37.15
CA SER A 22 -33.16 -17.67 -36.54
C SER A 22 -32.78 -17.43 -35.09
N ALA A 23 -32.90 -16.19 -34.64
CA ALA A 23 -32.66 -15.84 -33.24
C ALA A 23 -33.43 -16.83 -32.36
N LEU A 24 -32.71 -17.47 -31.42
CA LEU A 24 -33.27 -18.52 -30.56
C LEU A 24 -34.42 -17.96 -29.70
N PHE A 25 -34.37 -16.66 -29.43
CA PHE A 25 -35.37 -15.89 -28.72
C PHE A 25 -35.86 -14.72 -29.58
N PRO A 26 -37.14 -14.35 -29.49
CA PRO A 26 -37.73 -13.25 -30.23
C PRO A 26 -37.43 -11.86 -29.62
N SER A 27 -36.98 -11.78 -28.36
CA SER A 27 -36.62 -10.53 -27.68
C SER A 27 -35.45 -10.71 -26.71
N PHE A 28 -34.81 -9.58 -26.37
CA PHE A 28 -33.77 -9.54 -25.35
C PHE A 28 -34.31 -9.99 -23.98
N GLU A 29 -35.54 -9.57 -23.65
CA GLU A 29 -36.20 -9.89 -22.39
C GLU A 29 -36.47 -11.39 -22.24
N GLU A 30 -36.91 -12.07 -23.32
CA GLU A 30 -37.13 -13.53 -23.28
C GLU A 30 -35.83 -14.31 -23.17
N GLU A 31 -34.75 -13.87 -23.84
CA GLU A 31 -33.42 -14.46 -23.69
C GLU A 31 -32.89 -14.26 -22.26
N LEU A 32 -33.10 -13.07 -21.68
CA LEU A 32 -32.72 -12.75 -20.31
C LEU A 32 -33.44 -13.65 -19.30
N GLU A 33 -34.77 -13.73 -19.37
CA GLU A 33 -35.59 -14.54 -18.47
C GLU A 33 -35.20 -16.02 -18.55
N PHE A 34 -34.93 -16.52 -19.76
CA PHE A 34 -34.42 -17.88 -19.95
C PHE A 34 -33.08 -18.08 -19.24
N LEU A 35 -32.09 -17.22 -19.50
CA LEU A 35 -30.74 -17.38 -18.93
C LEU A 35 -30.74 -17.26 -17.40
N GLU A 36 -31.55 -16.35 -16.84
CA GLU A 36 -31.73 -16.21 -15.38
C GLU A 36 -32.41 -17.46 -14.78
N THR A 37 -33.45 -17.99 -15.42
CA THR A 37 -34.19 -19.17 -14.94
C THR A 37 -33.31 -20.42 -14.87
N TYR A 38 -32.37 -20.57 -15.81
CA TYR A 38 -31.48 -21.74 -15.87
C TYR A 38 -30.10 -21.51 -15.22
N GLY A 39 -29.86 -20.34 -14.61
CA GLY A 39 -28.60 -20.02 -13.93
C GLY A 39 -27.38 -20.05 -14.87
N LEU A 40 -27.55 -19.55 -16.10
CA LEU A 40 -26.51 -19.57 -17.13
C LEU A 40 -25.66 -18.28 -17.09
N ASP A 41 -25.02 -18.02 -15.95
CA ASP A 41 -24.37 -16.73 -15.63
C ASP A 41 -23.33 -16.28 -16.67
N ALA A 42 -22.53 -17.21 -17.19
CA ALA A 42 -21.53 -16.89 -18.22
C ALA A 42 -22.17 -16.40 -19.54
N ALA A 43 -23.32 -16.97 -19.92
CA ALA A 43 -24.08 -16.54 -21.08
C ALA A 43 -24.82 -15.22 -20.80
N LEU A 44 -25.32 -15.05 -19.58
CA LEU A 44 -25.99 -13.83 -19.12
C LEU A 44 -25.04 -12.63 -19.16
N VAL A 45 -23.81 -12.79 -18.68
CA VAL A 45 -22.73 -11.78 -18.81
C VAL A 45 -22.50 -11.42 -20.28
N ALA A 46 -22.36 -12.41 -21.16
CA ALA A 46 -22.11 -12.18 -22.58
C ALA A 46 -23.28 -11.43 -23.25
N LEU A 47 -24.52 -11.74 -22.86
CA LEU A 47 -25.73 -11.07 -23.33
C LEU A 47 -25.76 -9.60 -22.86
N TYR A 48 -25.46 -9.33 -21.59
CA TYR A 48 -25.40 -7.97 -21.09
C TYR A 48 -24.29 -7.15 -21.78
N GLU A 49 -23.10 -7.74 -21.97
CA GLU A 49 -22.02 -7.08 -22.70
C GLU A 49 -22.39 -6.77 -24.16
N SER A 50 -23.06 -7.68 -24.87
CA SER A 50 -23.44 -7.46 -26.26
C SER A 50 -24.47 -6.33 -26.41
N HIS A 51 -25.23 -6.04 -25.35
CA HIS A 51 -26.21 -4.96 -25.30
C HIS A 51 -25.69 -3.69 -24.61
N GLY A 52 -24.39 -3.63 -24.29
CA GLY A 52 -23.77 -2.47 -23.65
C GLY A 52 -24.15 -2.26 -22.18
N LYS A 53 -24.76 -3.25 -21.53
CA LYS A 53 -25.16 -3.26 -20.12
C LYS A 53 -23.99 -3.71 -19.23
N TYR A 54 -22.92 -2.91 -19.21
CA TYR A 54 -21.66 -3.30 -18.58
C TYR A 54 -21.70 -3.32 -17.05
N VAL A 55 -22.57 -2.54 -16.42
CA VAL A 55 -22.70 -2.52 -14.95
C VAL A 55 -23.30 -3.84 -14.47
N GLU A 56 -24.38 -4.27 -15.10
CA GLU A 56 -25.08 -5.53 -14.82
C GLU A 56 -24.17 -6.74 -15.06
N ALA A 57 -23.44 -6.75 -16.18
CA ALA A 57 -22.44 -7.77 -16.47
C ALA A 57 -21.33 -7.82 -15.39
N ALA A 58 -20.91 -6.67 -14.88
CA ALA A 58 -19.87 -6.61 -13.86
C ALA A 58 -20.36 -7.08 -12.48
N GLU A 59 -21.61 -6.77 -12.09
CA GLU A 59 -22.18 -7.24 -10.83
C GLU A 59 -22.30 -8.77 -10.81
N LEU A 60 -22.64 -9.41 -11.94
CA LEU A 60 -22.61 -10.88 -12.05
C LEU A 60 -21.20 -11.44 -11.77
N HIS A 61 -20.16 -10.82 -12.33
CA HIS A 61 -18.79 -11.22 -12.02
C HIS A 61 -18.42 -11.04 -10.54
N LEU A 62 -18.97 -10.05 -9.84
CA LEU A 62 -18.74 -9.88 -8.41
C LEU A 62 -19.42 -10.97 -7.58
N ILE A 63 -20.63 -11.38 -7.96
CA ILE A 63 -21.34 -12.50 -7.33
C ILE A 63 -20.52 -13.80 -7.46
N GLU A 64 -19.84 -14.00 -8.59
CA GLU A 64 -18.93 -15.13 -8.82
C GLU A 64 -17.53 -14.99 -8.17
N ASP A 65 -17.28 -13.97 -7.34
CA ASP A 65 -15.97 -13.63 -6.74
C ASP A 65 -14.85 -13.43 -7.78
N LYS A 66 -15.20 -12.79 -8.92
CA LYS A 66 -14.27 -12.45 -10.02
C LYS A 66 -14.09 -10.94 -10.19
N PRO A 67 -13.57 -10.21 -9.18
CA PRO A 67 -13.49 -8.75 -9.22
C PRO A 67 -12.60 -8.20 -10.35
N LEU A 68 -11.55 -8.92 -10.75
CA LEU A 68 -10.70 -8.51 -11.88
C LEU A 68 -11.45 -8.52 -13.22
N HIS A 69 -12.42 -9.42 -13.38
CA HIS A 69 -13.26 -9.45 -14.57
C HIS A 69 -14.27 -8.30 -14.51
N ALA A 70 -14.93 -8.09 -13.37
CA ALA A 70 -15.85 -6.97 -13.16
C ALA A 70 -15.21 -5.61 -13.51
N ILE A 71 -14.00 -5.34 -13.02
CA ILE A 71 -13.27 -4.09 -13.34
C ILE A 71 -13.03 -3.96 -14.85
N LYS A 72 -12.59 -5.04 -15.51
CA LYS A 72 -12.34 -5.03 -16.98
C LYS A 72 -13.62 -4.77 -17.77
N VAL A 73 -14.76 -5.30 -17.34
CA VAL A 73 -16.06 -5.07 -17.98
C VAL A 73 -16.49 -3.62 -17.83
N LEU A 74 -16.43 -3.07 -16.61
CA LEU A 74 -16.79 -1.67 -16.35
C LEU A 74 -15.92 -0.69 -17.15
N LEU A 75 -14.63 -0.98 -17.31
CA LEU A 75 -13.70 -0.16 -18.09
C LEU A 75 -13.99 -0.13 -19.60
N LYS A 76 -14.87 -0.99 -20.13
CA LYS A 76 -15.29 -0.95 -21.53
C LYS A 76 -16.13 0.29 -21.85
N ASP A 77 -16.90 0.80 -20.89
CA ASP A 77 -17.71 2.01 -21.04
C ASP A 77 -17.14 3.18 -20.27
N LYS A 78 -16.18 3.86 -20.89
CA LYS A 78 -15.54 5.06 -20.33
C LYS A 78 -16.47 6.29 -20.31
N THR A 79 -17.62 6.23 -20.97
CA THR A 79 -18.56 7.36 -21.06
C THR A 79 -19.51 7.39 -19.86
N ASN A 80 -19.79 6.23 -19.28
CA ASN A 80 -20.63 6.10 -18.11
C ASN A 80 -19.84 6.38 -16.82
N GLN A 81 -20.10 7.54 -16.22
CA GLN A 81 -19.46 7.95 -14.96
C GLN A 81 -19.73 6.99 -13.81
N HIS A 82 -20.93 6.40 -13.73
CA HIS A 82 -21.28 5.46 -12.68
C HIS A 82 -20.45 4.17 -12.80
N ALA A 83 -20.27 3.65 -14.02
CA ALA A 83 -19.42 2.51 -14.28
C ALA A 83 -17.96 2.79 -13.89
N MET A 84 -17.44 3.99 -14.17
CA MET A 84 -16.09 4.39 -13.78
C MET A 84 -15.90 4.49 -12.27
N TRP A 85 -16.86 5.06 -11.55
CA TRP A 85 -16.82 5.13 -10.08
C TRP A 85 -16.87 3.73 -9.47
N ARG A 86 -17.79 2.89 -9.95
CA ARG A 86 -17.89 1.50 -9.49
C ARG A 86 -16.61 0.71 -9.76
N ALA A 87 -15.99 0.90 -10.92
CA ALA A 87 -14.70 0.29 -11.25
C ALA A 87 -13.59 0.75 -10.30
N ALA A 88 -13.54 2.04 -9.97
CA ALA A 88 -12.56 2.60 -9.05
C ALA A 88 -12.74 2.07 -7.62
N ASP A 89 -13.97 1.94 -7.14
CA ASP A 89 -14.27 1.40 -5.80
C ASP A 89 -13.82 -0.06 -5.68
N ILE A 90 -14.22 -0.91 -6.63
CA ILE A 90 -13.82 -2.34 -6.66
C ILE A 90 -12.30 -2.46 -6.78
N LEU A 91 -11.68 -1.64 -7.64
CA LEU A 91 -10.23 -1.61 -7.81
C LEU A 91 -9.53 -1.26 -6.50
N LEU A 92 -9.97 -0.22 -5.80
CA LEU A 92 -9.38 0.21 -4.53
C LEU A 92 -9.51 -0.86 -3.46
N GLU A 93 -10.68 -1.49 -3.32
CA GLU A 93 -10.85 -2.62 -2.41
C GLU A 93 -9.86 -3.76 -2.70
N CYS A 94 -9.67 -4.10 -3.98
CA CYS A 94 -8.70 -5.10 -4.40
C CYS A 94 -7.25 -4.67 -4.14
N LEU A 95 -6.90 -3.41 -4.43
CA LEU A 95 -5.57 -2.87 -4.17
C LEU A 95 -5.25 -2.91 -2.69
N TRP A 96 -6.16 -2.48 -1.82
CA TRP A 96 -5.96 -2.57 -0.37
C TRP A 96 -5.82 -4.02 0.12
N LYS A 97 -6.57 -4.95 -0.47
CA LYS A 97 -6.49 -6.39 -0.12
C LYS A 97 -5.15 -7.01 -0.53
N HIS A 98 -4.63 -6.69 -1.72
CA HIS A 98 -3.46 -7.35 -2.30
C HIS A 98 -2.16 -6.55 -2.17
N CYS A 99 -2.23 -5.27 -1.85
CA CYS A 99 -1.10 -4.36 -1.69
C CYS A 99 -1.09 -3.74 -0.28
N SER A 100 -1.48 -4.52 0.72
CA SER A 100 -1.56 -4.07 2.12
C SER A 100 -0.18 -3.66 2.69
N PHE A 101 -0.18 -3.05 3.88
CA PHE A 101 1.05 -2.71 4.58
C PHE A 101 1.95 -3.95 4.74
N GLY A 102 3.26 -3.78 4.54
CA GLY A 102 4.23 -4.87 4.64
C GLY A 102 4.59 -5.54 3.30
N VAL A 103 3.80 -5.32 2.25
CA VAL A 103 4.08 -5.87 0.92
C VAL A 103 5.27 -5.13 0.29
N GLU A 104 6.25 -5.88 -0.22
CA GLU A 104 7.42 -5.26 -0.83
C GLU A 104 7.11 -4.71 -2.24
N PRO A 105 7.74 -3.60 -2.68
CA PRO A 105 7.52 -3.05 -4.03
C PRO A 105 7.72 -4.04 -5.19
N LYS A 106 8.59 -5.04 -5.01
CA LYS A 106 8.81 -6.09 -6.03
C LYS A 106 7.56 -6.93 -6.31
N GLU A 107 6.69 -7.10 -5.32
CA GLU A 107 5.48 -7.92 -5.44
C GLU A 107 4.42 -7.24 -6.32
N PHE A 108 4.47 -5.91 -6.43
CA PHE A 108 3.60 -5.12 -7.31
C PHE A 108 3.82 -5.42 -8.80
N HIS A 109 4.96 -6.02 -9.14
CA HIS A 109 5.35 -6.38 -10.50
C HIS A 109 5.02 -7.84 -10.84
N SER A 110 4.24 -8.53 -10.00
CA SER A 110 3.84 -9.92 -10.22
C SER A 110 2.39 -10.18 -9.83
N GLY A 111 1.79 -11.24 -10.39
CA GLY A 111 0.49 -11.77 -9.97
C GLY A 111 -0.69 -10.78 -10.05
N ILE A 112 -1.53 -10.80 -9.03
CA ILE A 112 -2.74 -9.97 -8.93
C ILE A 112 -2.41 -8.47 -8.81
N PRO A 113 -1.47 -8.03 -7.94
CA PRO A 113 -1.04 -6.63 -7.86
C PRO A 113 -0.69 -6.01 -9.22
N MET A 114 0.11 -6.69 -10.04
CA MET A 114 0.49 -6.19 -11.37
C MET A 114 -0.73 -5.94 -12.26
N THR A 115 -1.71 -6.86 -12.23
CA THR A 115 -2.94 -6.72 -13.00
C THR A 115 -3.77 -5.54 -12.51
N LEU A 116 -3.89 -5.36 -11.20
CA LEU A 116 -4.62 -4.24 -10.59
C LEU A 116 -3.97 -2.90 -10.93
N ILE A 117 -2.65 -2.80 -10.83
CA ILE A 117 -1.90 -1.60 -11.23
C ILE A 117 -2.13 -1.30 -12.71
N SER A 118 -2.04 -2.30 -13.59
CA SER A 118 -2.31 -2.11 -15.03
C SER A 118 -3.75 -1.61 -15.30
N LEU A 119 -4.75 -2.11 -14.57
CA LEU A 119 -6.13 -1.64 -14.67
C LEU A 119 -6.28 -0.21 -14.13
N SER A 120 -5.54 0.15 -13.08
CA SER A 120 -5.57 1.49 -12.50
C SER A 120 -5.14 2.58 -13.48
N HIS A 121 -4.19 2.29 -14.38
CA HIS A 121 -3.74 3.21 -15.42
C HIS A 121 -4.78 3.44 -16.53
N GLN A 122 -5.80 2.59 -16.64
CA GLN A 122 -6.87 2.73 -17.63
C GLN A 122 -8.01 3.63 -17.14
N LEU A 123 -8.06 3.94 -15.85
CA LEU A 123 -9.09 4.79 -15.25
C LEU A 123 -8.86 6.27 -15.56
N PRO A 124 -9.91 7.03 -15.89
CA PRO A 124 -9.85 8.48 -16.00
C PRO A 124 -9.77 9.13 -14.61
N LEU A 125 -8.57 9.23 -14.03
CA LEU A 125 -8.36 9.76 -12.66
C LEU A 125 -8.97 11.14 -12.42
N ASN A 126 -9.05 11.99 -13.45
CA ASN A 126 -9.60 13.34 -13.36
C ASN A 126 -11.11 13.39 -13.08
N SER A 127 -11.86 12.33 -13.42
CA SER A 127 -13.30 12.24 -13.14
C SER A 127 -13.63 11.55 -11.81
N LEU A 128 -12.62 11.06 -11.10
CA LEU A 128 -12.78 10.43 -9.79
C LEU A 128 -12.75 11.48 -8.68
N SER A 129 -13.33 11.10 -7.52
CA SER A 129 -13.24 11.89 -6.30
C SER A 129 -11.77 12.12 -5.91
N PRO A 130 -11.43 13.26 -5.26
CA PRO A 130 -10.04 13.53 -4.85
C PRO A 130 -9.45 12.43 -3.96
N ARG A 131 -10.28 11.81 -3.11
CA ARG A 131 -9.87 10.70 -2.26
C ARG A 131 -9.49 9.46 -3.09
N ALA A 132 -10.39 9.00 -3.95
CA ALA A 132 -10.15 7.82 -4.77
C ALA A 132 -8.96 8.01 -5.72
N ARG A 133 -8.85 9.21 -6.33
CA ARG A 133 -7.71 9.61 -7.15
C ARG A 133 -6.40 9.46 -6.38
N ASN A 134 -6.31 10.07 -5.20
CA ASN A 134 -5.08 10.08 -4.42
C ASN A 134 -4.69 8.67 -3.93
N GLU A 135 -5.66 7.85 -3.52
CA GLU A 135 -5.40 6.45 -3.16
C GLU A 135 -4.89 5.64 -4.38
N ILE A 136 -5.48 5.81 -5.56
CA ILE A 136 -4.99 5.14 -6.77
C ILE A 136 -3.58 5.60 -7.14
N THR A 137 -3.33 6.91 -7.14
CA THR A 137 -2.00 7.49 -7.44
C THR A 137 -0.94 6.97 -6.46
N MET A 138 -1.28 6.79 -5.18
CA MET A 138 -0.40 6.22 -4.17
C MET A 138 0.07 4.81 -4.56
N PHE A 139 -0.84 3.92 -4.98
CA PHE A 139 -0.45 2.58 -5.42
C PHE A 139 0.38 2.60 -6.71
N GLN A 140 0.02 3.46 -7.68
CA GLN A 140 0.76 3.64 -8.91
C GLN A 140 2.21 4.09 -8.66
N ALA A 141 2.42 5.03 -7.72
CA ALA A 141 3.73 5.57 -7.38
C ALA A 141 4.70 4.52 -6.79
N VAL A 142 4.19 3.48 -6.12
CA VAL A 142 5.00 2.35 -5.62
C VAL A 142 5.36 1.36 -6.73
N SER A 143 4.47 1.20 -7.70
CA SER A 143 4.66 0.28 -8.84
C SER A 143 5.49 0.84 -9.99
N ALA A 144 5.92 2.10 -9.90
CA ALA A 144 6.83 2.68 -10.87
C ALA A 144 8.18 1.95 -10.87
N GLU A 145 8.87 1.95 -12.02
CA GLU A 145 10.17 1.27 -12.19
C GLU A 145 11.19 1.71 -11.13
N GLU A 146 11.16 3.01 -10.80
CA GLU A 146 11.78 3.57 -9.61
C GLU A 146 10.69 4.10 -8.67
N LEU A 147 10.83 3.83 -7.37
CA LEU A 147 9.90 4.30 -6.34
C LEU A 147 9.80 5.83 -6.36
N ASP A 148 8.63 6.36 -6.69
CA ASP A 148 8.38 7.80 -6.69
C ASP A 148 8.16 8.32 -5.27
N ARG A 149 9.28 8.57 -4.58
CA ARG A 149 9.31 9.05 -3.20
C ARG A 149 8.63 10.40 -3.03
N ILE A 150 8.80 11.30 -4.00
CA ILE A 150 8.31 12.69 -3.89
C ILE A 150 6.78 12.66 -3.90
N THR A 151 6.18 11.97 -4.86
CA THR A 151 4.73 11.82 -4.96
C THR A 151 4.16 11.17 -3.70
N LEU A 152 4.80 10.12 -3.18
CA LEU A 152 4.34 9.46 -1.94
C LEU A 152 4.41 10.34 -0.71
N GLU A 153 5.46 11.14 -0.55
CA GLU A 153 5.58 12.09 0.56
C GLU A 153 4.50 13.19 0.47
N THR A 154 4.29 13.77 -0.71
CA THR A 154 3.24 14.77 -0.93
C THR A 154 1.84 14.20 -0.69
N LEU A 155 1.58 12.96 -1.13
CA LEU A 155 0.33 12.28 -0.85
C LEU A 155 0.16 12.02 0.65
N ALA A 156 1.22 11.59 1.36
CA ALA A 156 1.18 11.36 2.79
C ALA A 156 0.82 12.64 3.57
N GLU A 157 1.42 13.77 3.22
CA GLU A 157 1.12 15.09 3.80
C GLU A 157 -0.36 15.46 3.57
N SER A 158 -0.86 15.29 2.33
CA SER A 158 -2.27 15.52 1.99
C SER A 158 -3.23 14.60 2.76
N PHE A 159 -2.87 13.33 2.96
CA PHE A 159 -3.65 12.38 3.76
C PHE A 159 -3.68 12.77 5.24
N ILE A 160 -2.58 13.29 5.78
CA ILE A 160 -2.53 13.77 7.17
C ILE A 160 -3.47 14.96 7.37
N GLU A 161 -3.47 15.93 6.45
CA GLU A 161 -4.37 17.08 6.50
C GLU A 161 -5.85 16.67 6.52
N ARG A 162 -6.19 15.63 5.75
CA ARG A 162 -7.53 15.02 5.71
C ARG A 162 -7.82 14.05 6.85
N LYS A 163 -6.87 13.84 7.78
CA LYS A 163 -6.95 12.86 8.88
C LYS A 163 -7.05 11.39 8.43
N GLU A 164 -6.65 11.10 7.19
CA GLU A 164 -6.63 9.77 6.58
C GLU A 164 -5.32 9.04 6.96
N LYS A 165 -5.14 8.77 8.26
CA LYS A 165 -3.88 8.28 8.85
C LYS A 165 -3.38 6.98 8.25
N ALA A 166 -4.29 6.06 7.89
CA ALA A 166 -3.93 4.77 7.32
C ALA A 166 -3.24 4.90 5.96
N ALA A 167 -3.77 5.73 5.06
CA ALA A 167 -3.18 6.00 3.76
C ALA A 167 -1.83 6.72 3.90
N ALA A 168 -1.74 7.71 4.80
CA ALA A 168 -0.46 8.37 5.11
C ALA A 168 0.61 7.39 5.61
N LEU A 169 0.22 6.48 6.53
CA LEU A 169 1.12 5.47 7.06
C LEU A 169 1.59 4.50 5.98
N TRP A 170 0.70 4.12 5.05
CA TRP A 170 1.04 3.29 3.90
C TRP A 170 2.07 3.97 2.98
N CYS A 171 1.86 5.23 2.61
CA CYS A 171 2.84 6.00 1.82
C CYS A 171 4.21 6.01 2.49
N PHE A 172 4.25 6.38 3.77
CA PHE A 172 5.51 6.48 4.51
C PHE A 172 6.18 5.13 4.73
N TYR A 173 5.43 4.03 4.82
CA TYR A 173 6.01 2.70 4.85
C TYR A 173 6.88 2.45 3.62
N HIS A 174 6.39 2.73 2.42
CA HIS A 174 7.18 2.53 1.21
C HIS A 174 8.35 3.50 1.11
N VAL A 175 8.15 4.78 1.43
CA VAL A 175 9.21 5.81 1.44
C VAL A 175 10.35 5.43 2.39
N TYR A 176 10.01 5.03 3.62
CA TYR A 176 10.99 4.74 4.66
C TYR A 176 11.39 3.27 4.71
N SER A 177 10.79 2.35 3.96
CA SER A 177 11.23 0.94 3.85
C SER A 177 12.74 0.85 3.59
N ARG A 178 13.28 1.77 2.79
CA ARG A 178 14.71 1.97 2.55
C ARG A 178 15.11 3.38 2.96
N LEU A 179 16.02 3.49 3.95
CA LEU A 179 16.59 4.77 4.35
C LEU A 179 17.43 5.37 3.21
N PRO A 180 17.46 6.70 3.05
CA PRO A 180 18.29 7.36 2.04
C PRO A 180 19.78 7.14 2.32
N GLN A 181 20.68 7.57 1.42
CA GLN A 181 22.13 7.57 1.67
C GLN A 181 22.60 8.98 2.05
N LEU A 182 23.35 9.11 3.16
CA LEU A 182 23.80 10.42 3.68
C LEU A 182 25.13 10.92 3.11
N ARG A 183 25.70 10.29 2.09
CA ARG A 183 27.08 10.60 1.66
C ARG A 183 27.28 12.08 1.28
N SER A 184 26.21 12.77 0.88
CA SER A 184 26.21 14.18 0.50
C SER A 184 25.06 15.00 1.13
N ALA A 185 24.45 14.52 2.22
CA ALA A 185 23.31 15.21 2.84
C ALA A 185 23.78 16.43 3.65
N THR A 186 23.02 17.52 3.60
CA THR A 186 23.26 18.69 4.46
C THR A 186 22.57 18.52 5.83
N LEU A 187 22.90 19.39 6.80
CA LEU A 187 22.20 19.42 8.09
C LEU A 187 20.69 19.66 7.92
N ASP A 188 20.31 20.53 6.97
CA ASP A 188 18.90 20.81 6.68
C ASP A 188 18.18 19.59 6.09
N ASP A 189 18.87 18.80 5.25
CA ASP A 189 18.31 17.56 4.70
C ASP A 189 18.07 16.53 5.79
N VAL A 190 19.01 16.40 6.74
CA VAL A 190 18.85 15.53 7.91
C VAL A 190 17.70 16.01 8.78
N ALA A 191 17.61 17.30 9.09
CA ALA A 191 16.54 17.87 9.90
C ALA A 191 15.16 17.62 9.27
N ARG A 192 15.04 17.85 7.95
CA ARG A 192 13.80 17.59 7.19
C ARG A 192 13.44 16.10 7.18
N PHE A 193 14.43 15.23 6.96
CA PHE A 193 14.26 13.78 7.02
C PHE A 193 13.73 13.34 8.39
N LEU A 194 14.36 13.79 9.48
CA LEU A 194 13.94 13.43 10.84
C LEU A 194 12.57 14.00 11.21
N GLY A 195 12.22 15.17 10.68
CA GLY A 195 10.87 15.73 10.80
C GLY A 195 9.81 14.78 10.24
N LYS A 196 9.97 14.35 8.99
CA LYS A 196 9.04 13.42 8.33
C LYS A 196 9.10 12.01 8.92
N PHE A 197 10.29 11.53 9.29
CA PHE A 197 10.47 10.22 9.93
C PHE A 197 9.81 10.15 11.32
N TYR A 198 9.80 11.26 12.07
CA TYR A 198 9.04 11.35 13.32
C TYR A 198 7.54 11.20 13.07
N VAL A 199 6.99 11.87 12.05
CA VAL A 199 5.57 11.74 11.70
C VAL A 199 5.23 10.29 11.38
N TYR A 200 6.05 9.63 10.55
CA TYR A 200 5.92 8.20 10.25
C TYR A 200 5.96 7.32 11.52
N SER A 201 6.98 7.51 12.36
CA SER A 201 7.16 6.76 13.61
C SER A 201 6.01 7.00 14.59
N HIS A 202 5.46 8.21 14.61
CA HIS A 202 4.30 8.57 15.42
C HIS A 202 3.02 7.89 14.93
N LEU A 203 2.81 7.75 13.62
CA LEU A 203 1.69 6.99 13.06
C LEU A 203 1.77 5.50 13.47
N LEU A 204 2.95 4.89 13.40
CA LEU A 204 3.18 3.53 13.92
C LEU A 204 2.90 3.44 15.43
N TYR A 205 3.38 4.42 16.20
CA TYR A 205 3.14 4.50 17.64
C TYR A 205 1.65 4.58 17.99
N ILE A 206 0.88 5.37 17.24
CA ILE A 206 -0.58 5.48 17.42
C ILE A 206 -1.22 4.09 17.29
N VAL A 207 -0.89 3.34 16.24
CA VAL A 207 -1.44 1.98 16.04
C VAL A 207 -1.01 1.04 17.18
N ALA A 208 0.28 1.04 17.53
CA ALA A 208 0.84 0.19 18.58
C ALA A 208 0.26 0.47 19.99
N SER A 209 -0.13 1.71 20.25
CA SER A 209 -0.61 2.17 21.55
C SER A 209 -2.13 2.30 21.61
N HIS A 210 -2.82 2.14 20.48
CA HIS A 210 -4.27 2.18 20.45
C HIS A 210 -4.86 1.06 21.33
N TYR A 211 -5.98 1.38 22.01
CA TYR A 211 -6.66 0.39 22.85
C TYR A 211 -7.21 -0.73 21.99
N ASP A 212 -7.91 -0.36 20.91
CA ASP A 212 -8.54 -1.28 19.97
C ASP A 212 -8.25 -0.87 18.51
N PRO A 213 -7.05 -1.15 17.98
CA PRO A 213 -6.72 -0.82 16.59
C PRO A 213 -7.53 -1.63 15.57
N VAL A 214 -7.95 -2.85 15.91
CA VAL A 214 -8.68 -3.73 14.98
C VAL A 214 -10.15 -3.32 14.85
N GLY A 215 -10.71 -2.61 15.83
CA GLY A 215 -12.02 -1.96 15.70
C GLY A 215 -12.11 -0.93 14.57
N GLU A 216 -11.01 -0.28 14.21
CA GLU A 216 -10.97 0.72 13.14
C GLU A 216 -10.92 0.09 11.74
N CYS A 217 -11.89 0.43 10.89
CA CYS A 217 -11.98 -0.11 9.52
C CYS A 217 -10.73 0.19 8.68
N ASP A 218 -10.21 1.42 8.77
CA ASP A 218 -9.05 1.85 8.01
C ASP A 218 -7.77 1.12 8.43
N ILE A 219 -7.61 0.81 9.72
CA ILE A 219 -6.49 0.02 10.24
C ILE A 219 -6.61 -1.44 9.77
N ARG A 220 -7.81 -2.03 9.84
CA ARG A 220 -8.03 -3.38 9.29
C ARG A 220 -7.67 -3.45 7.81
N ARG A 221 -8.14 -2.47 7.03
CA ARG A 221 -7.83 -2.34 5.60
C ARG A 221 -6.32 -2.20 5.36
N LEU A 222 -5.64 -1.35 6.14
CA LEU A 222 -4.21 -1.12 6.05
C LEU A 222 -3.39 -2.41 6.24
N PHE A 223 -3.74 -3.23 7.23
CA PHE A 223 -2.99 -4.44 7.60
C PHE A 223 -3.54 -5.73 6.96
N GLY A 224 -4.47 -5.63 6.01
CA GLY A 224 -5.03 -6.80 5.33
C GLY A 224 -5.82 -7.72 6.26
N ILE A 225 -6.53 -7.16 7.24
CA ILE A 225 -7.38 -7.88 8.19
C ILE A 225 -8.83 -7.81 7.70
N THR A 226 -9.48 -8.96 7.56
CA THR A 226 -10.88 -9.07 7.14
C THR A 226 -11.73 -9.63 8.28
N LEU A 227 -12.84 -8.97 8.59
CA LEU A 227 -13.84 -9.48 9.52
C LEU A 227 -14.74 -10.49 8.79
N LEU A 228 -14.84 -11.72 9.30
CA LEU A 228 -15.72 -12.74 8.74
C LEU A 228 -17.12 -12.67 9.34
N SER A 229 -17.20 -12.77 10.67
CA SER A 229 -18.46 -12.88 11.42
C SER A 229 -18.17 -12.70 12.91
N ASN A 230 -19.01 -11.97 13.66
CA ASN A 230 -19.02 -11.87 15.13
C ASN A 230 -17.70 -12.26 15.83
N ASP A 231 -16.75 -11.30 15.87
CA ASP A 231 -15.45 -11.43 16.53
C ASP A 231 -14.40 -12.34 15.87
N ARG A 232 -14.67 -12.88 14.67
CA ARG A 232 -13.74 -13.73 13.93
C ARG A 232 -13.08 -12.99 12.77
N TYR A 233 -11.76 -12.99 12.77
CA TYR A 233 -10.93 -12.27 11.81
C TYR A 233 -10.04 -13.22 11.01
N VAL A 234 -9.82 -12.89 9.74
CA VAL A 234 -8.83 -13.53 8.89
C VAL A 234 -7.82 -12.50 8.44
N VAL A 235 -6.58 -12.94 8.32
CA VAL A 235 -5.46 -12.13 7.89
C VAL A 235 -5.04 -12.65 6.52
N GLN A 236 -4.87 -11.75 5.55
CA GLN A 236 -4.47 -12.16 4.21
C GLN A 236 -3.07 -12.81 4.22
N PRO A 237 -2.85 -13.91 3.46
CA PRO A 237 -1.52 -14.48 3.26
C PRO A 237 -0.53 -13.43 2.75
N GLY A 238 0.70 -13.44 3.26
CA GLY A 238 1.74 -12.45 2.90
C GLY A 238 1.58 -11.08 3.56
N SER A 239 0.54 -10.86 4.36
CA SER A 239 0.40 -9.63 5.14
C SER A 239 1.50 -9.49 6.21
N PHE A 240 1.71 -8.24 6.62
CA PHE A 240 2.68 -7.85 7.63
C PHE A 240 2.65 -8.68 8.92
N ILE A 241 1.46 -9.04 9.42
CA ILE A 241 1.30 -9.76 10.70
C ILE A 241 1.84 -11.19 10.58
N LEU A 242 1.50 -11.92 9.51
CA LEU A 242 1.91 -13.31 9.33
C LEU A 242 3.41 -13.42 9.03
N THR A 243 3.96 -12.49 8.24
CA THR A 243 5.39 -12.45 7.91
C THR A 243 6.24 -12.22 9.15
N THR A 244 5.79 -11.38 10.08
CA THR A 244 6.53 -11.07 11.32
C THR A 244 6.49 -12.24 12.31
N LEU A 245 5.33 -12.88 12.50
CA LEU A 245 5.17 -14.03 13.41
C LEU A 245 5.96 -15.28 12.95
N SER A 246 6.05 -15.49 11.63
CA SER A 246 6.74 -16.67 11.06
C SER A 246 8.27 -16.56 11.16
N ALA A 247 8.82 -15.35 11.28
CA ALA A 247 10.26 -15.15 11.44
C ALA A 247 10.78 -15.56 12.84
N GLU A 248 9.91 -15.58 13.85
CA GLU A 248 10.26 -15.90 15.25
C GLU A 248 9.91 -17.35 15.65
N SER A 249 9.09 -18.05 14.87
CA SER A 249 8.62 -19.41 15.16
C SER A 249 9.34 -20.44 14.28
N THR A 250 10.42 -21.04 14.79
CA THR A 250 11.09 -22.22 14.19
C THR A 250 10.35 -23.55 14.43
N SER A 251 9.09 -23.51 14.88
CA SER A 251 8.27 -24.70 15.08
C SER A 251 7.36 -24.95 13.88
N ASN A 252 7.49 -26.14 13.27
CA ASN A 252 6.72 -26.68 12.15
C ASN A 252 5.22 -26.91 12.46
N ASP A 253 4.56 -26.02 13.20
CA ASP A 253 3.12 -26.07 13.35
C ASP A 253 2.50 -25.37 12.15
N ALA A 254 2.01 -26.20 11.23
CA ALA A 254 1.24 -25.81 10.06
C ALA A 254 0.29 -24.67 10.44
N GLN A 255 0.59 -23.50 9.89
CA GLN A 255 -0.15 -22.25 10.05
C GLN A 255 -1.61 -22.52 9.75
N THR A 256 -2.38 -22.72 10.82
CA THR A 256 -3.75 -23.17 10.70
C THR A 256 -4.52 -21.99 10.12
N ASN A 257 -5.22 -22.20 9.02
CA ASN A 257 -6.20 -21.26 8.42
C ASN A 257 -7.39 -20.97 9.37
N ALA A 258 -7.21 -21.14 10.68
CA ALA A 258 -8.17 -20.88 11.71
C ALA A 258 -8.28 -19.35 11.90
N PRO A 259 -9.49 -18.80 11.91
CA PRO A 259 -9.68 -17.38 12.14
C PRO A 259 -9.29 -16.99 13.58
N TYR A 260 -8.78 -15.78 13.70
CA TYR A 260 -8.38 -15.16 14.95
C TYR A 260 -9.60 -14.61 15.70
N THR A 261 -9.55 -14.63 17.03
CA THR A 261 -10.45 -13.83 17.87
C THR A 261 -9.98 -12.38 17.92
N HIS A 262 -10.85 -11.43 18.27
CA HIS A 262 -10.51 -10.01 18.30
C HIS A 262 -9.32 -9.67 19.20
N ILE A 263 -9.28 -10.26 20.40
CA ILE A 263 -8.19 -10.08 21.35
C ILE A 263 -6.87 -10.56 20.75
N ARG A 264 -6.84 -11.78 20.19
CA ARG A 264 -5.63 -12.37 19.64
C ARG A 264 -5.07 -11.58 18.46
N ILE A 265 -5.94 -11.15 17.53
CA ILE A 265 -5.48 -10.35 16.39
C ILE A 265 -5.03 -8.95 16.81
N THR A 266 -5.70 -8.35 17.80
CA THR A 266 -5.32 -7.05 18.34
C THR A 266 -3.94 -7.10 19.00
N ASP A 267 -3.69 -8.10 19.84
CA ASP A 267 -2.40 -8.28 20.49
C ASP A 267 -1.30 -8.58 19.47
N ALA A 268 -1.56 -9.46 18.50
CA ALA A 268 -0.62 -9.78 17.43
C ALA A 268 -0.27 -8.55 16.58
N LEU A 269 -1.26 -7.76 16.17
CA LEU A 269 -1.04 -6.53 15.42
C LEU A 269 -0.18 -5.54 16.22
N LYS A 270 -0.54 -5.29 17.49
CA LYS A 270 0.19 -4.35 18.35
C LYS A 270 1.64 -4.78 18.52
N GLU A 271 1.88 -6.06 18.75
CA GLU A 271 3.25 -6.56 18.95
C GLU A 271 4.08 -6.49 17.66
N CYS A 272 3.50 -6.86 16.51
CA CYS A 272 4.20 -6.73 15.23
C CYS A 272 4.55 -5.27 14.91
N VAL A 273 3.61 -4.34 15.12
CA VAL A 273 3.84 -2.90 14.86
C VAL A 273 4.87 -2.34 15.84
N ARG A 274 4.84 -2.74 17.12
CA ARG A 274 5.85 -2.36 18.12
C ARG A 274 7.25 -2.83 17.73
N PHE A 275 7.38 -4.11 17.39
CA PHE A 275 8.65 -4.70 16.97
C PHE A 275 9.20 -3.97 15.74
N TYR A 276 8.35 -3.76 14.75
CA TYR A 276 8.70 -3.04 13.54
C TYR A 276 9.09 -1.59 13.81
N LEU A 277 8.33 -0.84 14.62
CA LEU A 277 8.68 0.51 15.05
C LEU A 277 10.07 0.55 15.68
N ARG A 278 10.36 -0.38 16.61
CA ARG A 278 11.68 -0.48 17.25
C ARG A 278 12.78 -0.77 16.22
N ALA A 279 12.56 -1.72 15.32
CA ALA A 279 13.52 -2.05 14.27
C ALA A 279 13.80 -0.84 13.35
N ARG A 280 12.75 -0.10 12.98
CA ARG A 280 12.86 1.10 12.14
C ARG A 280 13.60 2.24 12.82
N VAL A 281 13.28 2.54 14.08
CA VAL A 281 13.98 3.58 14.85
C VAL A 281 15.43 3.19 15.12
N ASN A 282 15.72 1.91 15.40
CA ASN A 282 17.10 1.46 15.53
C ASN A 282 17.90 1.60 14.23
N ALA A 283 17.26 1.34 13.07
CA ALA A 283 17.89 1.53 11.77
C ALA A 283 18.18 3.01 11.50
N GLU A 284 17.23 3.90 11.82
CA GLU A 284 17.43 5.36 11.72
C GLU A 284 18.53 5.85 12.68
N MET A 285 18.53 5.39 13.93
CA MET A 285 19.57 5.75 14.88
C MET A 285 20.96 5.34 14.38
N ARG A 286 21.12 4.11 13.86
CA ARG A 286 22.36 3.65 13.21
C ARG A 286 22.74 4.52 12.02
N PHE A 287 21.75 4.95 11.24
CA PHE A 287 21.92 5.85 10.12
C PHE A 287 22.43 7.23 10.56
N CYS A 288 21.98 7.75 11.71
CA CYS A 288 22.47 9.01 12.27
C CYS A 288 23.73 8.90 13.12
N TYR A 289 24.28 7.70 13.37
CA TYR A 289 25.56 7.54 14.08
C TYR A 289 26.80 7.96 13.26
N ASN A 290 26.64 8.74 12.19
CA ASN A 290 27.77 9.24 11.41
C ASN A 290 28.45 10.42 12.14
N PRO A 291 29.65 10.23 12.72
CA PRO A 291 30.32 11.24 13.53
C PRO A 291 30.70 12.50 12.74
N ARG A 292 30.73 12.43 11.40
CA ARG A 292 31.09 13.56 10.54
C ARG A 292 30.02 14.65 10.48
N PHE A 293 28.78 14.33 10.81
CA PHE A 293 27.65 15.28 10.76
C PHE A 293 27.31 15.90 12.10
N PHE A 294 27.59 15.19 13.21
CA PHE A 294 27.06 15.54 14.53
C PHE A 294 28.13 15.87 15.56
N SER A 295 29.41 15.82 15.20
CA SER A 295 30.48 16.10 16.15
C SER A 295 31.55 16.95 15.49
N HIS A 296 31.75 18.15 16.03
CA HIS A 296 32.90 18.96 15.69
C HIS A 296 34.15 18.39 16.33
N CYS A 297 35.27 18.44 15.61
CA CYS A 297 36.57 18.10 16.17
C CYS A 297 37.02 19.22 17.09
N LEU A 298 36.85 19.04 18.41
CA LEU A 298 37.27 20.02 19.41
C LEU A 298 38.76 20.41 19.26
N PRO A 299 39.71 19.47 19.07
CA PRO A 299 41.11 19.83 18.80
C PRO A 299 41.29 20.73 17.58
N TYR A 300 40.56 20.48 16.50
CA TYR A 300 40.62 21.30 15.29
C TYR A 300 40.04 22.70 15.51
N VAL A 301 38.89 22.79 16.20
CA VAL A 301 38.24 24.06 16.50
C VAL A 301 39.13 24.91 17.43
N SER A 302 39.79 24.31 18.42
CA SER A 302 40.63 25.04 19.37
C SER A 302 41.99 25.43 18.79
N ASN A 303 42.64 24.53 18.04
CA ASN A 303 44.04 24.66 17.65
C ASN A 303 44.25 24.86 16.14
N GLY A 304 43.18 24.91 15.36
CA GLY A 304 43.22 24.97 13.89
C GLY A 304 43.79 23.71 13.22
N SER A 305 44.08 22.67 13.99
CA SER A 305 44.74 21.44 13.53
C SER A 305 44.28 20.23 14.33
N CYS A 306 44.26 19.07 13.67
CA CYS A 306 43.90 17.80 14.28
C CYS A 306 44.96 16.76 13.91
N ASN A 307 45.53 16.11 14.91
CA ASN A 307 46.61 15.13 14.72
C ASN A 307 46.10 13.75 14.25
N TYR A 308 44.78 13.58 14.11
CA TYR A 308 44.18 12.34 13.62
C TYR A 308 44.06 12.36 12.09
N VAL A 309 44.84 11.49 11.43
CA VAL A 309 44.93 11.36 9.96
C VAL A 309 43.57 11.06 9.30
N LEU A 310 42.67 10.39 10.02
CA LEU A 310 41.31 10.07 9.58
C LEU A 310 40.29 10.46 10.65
N CYS A 311 40.36 11.70 11.15
CA CYS A 311 39.39 12.17 12.14
C CYS A 311 37.95 11.96 11.62
N ALA A 312 37.15 11.25 12.41
CA ALA A 312 35.77 10.94 12.07
C ALA A 312 34.83 12.13 12.35
N GLN A 313 35.34 13.19 13.00
CA GLN A 313 34.61 14.40 13.37
C GLN A 313 34.80 15.50 12.32
N GLN A 314 33.89 16.46 12.30
CA GLN A 314 33.91 17.56 11.35
C GLN A 314 34.99 18.60 11.71
N HIS A 315 35.84 18.94 10.74
CA HIS A 315 36.85 20.00 10.87
C HIS A 315 36.27 21.31 10.32
N ILE A 316 35.55 22.06 11.16
CA ILE A 316 34.98 23.37 10.81
C ILE A 316 35.93 24.46 11.31
N SER A 317 36.18 25.48 10.49
CA SER A 317 36.95 26.65 10.93
C SER A 317 36.14 27.44 11.97
N PRO A 318 36.75 27.96 13.05
CA PRO A 318 36.06 28.80 14.03
C PRO A 318 35.36 30.02 13.41
N SER A 319 35.93 30.60 12.35
CA SER A 319 35.34 31.71 11.60
C SER A 319 34.09 31.35 10.80
N SER A 320 33.85 30.06 10.55
CA SER A 320 32.67 29.53 9.86
C SER A 320 31.62 28.94 10.82
N MET A 321 31.84 29.01 12.14
CA MET A 321 30.85 28.58 13.11
C MET A 321 29.68 29.57 13.17
N ASP A 322 28.57 29.18 12.57
CA ASP A 322 27.33 29.94 12.58
C ASP A 322 26.40 29.43 13.70
N THR A 323 25.84 30.37 14.46
CA THR A 323 24.78 30.10 15.46
C THR A 323 23.58 29.34 14.87
N VAL A 324 23.24 29.58 13.59
CA VAL A 324 22.15 28.86 12.92
C VAL A 324 22.50 27.39 12.78
N GLN A 325 23.71 27.06 12.32
CA GLN A 325 24.17 25.67 12.17
C GLN A 325 24.19 24.92 13.51
N TYR A 326 24.65 25.58 14.58
CA TYR A 326 24.63 25.02 15.93
C TYR A 326 23.20 24.71 16.40
N ASN A 327 22.27 25.64 16.20
CA ASN A 327 20.87 25.44 16.58
C ASN A 327 20.21 24.30 15.78
N VAL A 328 20.54 24.15 14.49
CA VAL A 328 20.07 23.01 13.67
C VAL A 328 20.60 21.69 14.22
N GLN A 329 21.88 21.61 14.61
CA GLN A 329 22.45 20.41 15.22
C GLN A 329 21.77 20.01 16.53
N ILE A 330 21.54 20.98 17.43
CA ILE A 330 20.75 20.73 18.65
C ILE A 330 19.35 20.24 18.29
N GLY A 331 18.69 20.90 17.34
CA GLY A 331 17.36 20.54 16.87
C GLY A 331 17.28 19.10 16.38
N ILE A 332 18.29 18.64 15.64
CA ILE A 332 18.41 17.24 15.20
C ILE A 332 18.48 16.30 16.41
N HIS A 333 19.36 16.55 17.38
CA HIS A 333 19.47 15.70 18.57
C HIS A 333 18.16 15.63 19.37
N LEU A 334 17.49 16.77 19.55
CA LEU A 334 16.17 16.80 20.21
C LEU A 334 15.13 15.99 19.43
N GLN A 335 15.16 16.05 18.09
CA GLN A 335 14.26 15.27 17.25
C GLN A 335 14.53 13.77 17.35
N GLN A 336 15.78 13.35 17.43
CA GLN A 336 16.15 11.95 17.70
C GLN A 336 15.65 11.48 19.07
N MET A 337 15.80 12.31 20.10
CA MET A 337 15.25 12.00 21.44
C MET A 337 13.74 11.80 21.39
N ARG A 338 13.01 12.66 20.66
CA ARG A 338 11.55 12.53 20.47
C ARG A 338 11.18 11.24 19.75
N ILE A 339 11.91 10.88 18.70
CA ILE A 339 11.68 9.62 17.96
C ILE A 339 11.90 8.42 18.89
N LEU A 340 12.98 8.42 19.67
CA LEU A 340 13.26 7.34 20.63
C LEU A 340 12.20 7.22 21.71
N GLN A 341 11.70 8.35 22.21
CA GLN A 341 10.64 8.38 23.21
C GLN A 341 9.38 7.64 22.75
N LEU A 342 9.06 7.65 21.44
CA LEU A 342 7.93 6.88 20.89
C LEU A 342 8.11 5.38 21.11
N VAL A 343 9.33 4.86 20.90
CA VAL A 343 9.64 3.44 21.14
C VAL A 343 9.49 3.11 22.63
N TYR A 344 10.12 3.88 23.51
CA TYR A 344 10.01 3.63 24.96
C TYR A 344 8.57 3.74 25.48
N SER A 345 7.75 4.59 24.87
CA SER A 345 6.33 4.73 25.21
C SER A 345 5.49 3.56 24.69
N ALA A 346 5.81 3.03 23.50
CA ALA A 346 5.13 1.87 22.92
C ALA A 346 5.38 0.56 23.68
N PHE A 347 6.49 0.47 24.42
CA PHE A 347 6.90 -0.71 25.19
C PHE A 347 6.97 -0.42 26.70
N PRO A 348 5.83 -0.43 27.41
CA PRO A 348 5.83 -0.20 28.86
C PRO A 348 6.64 -1.25 29.63
N GLY A 349 6.81 -2.46 29.08
CA GLY A 349 7.67 -3.51 29.65
C GLY A 349 9.17 -3.19 29.67
N MET A 350 9.66 -2.31 28.78
CA MET A 350 11.07 -1.85 28.80
C MET A 350 11.38 -0.92 29.99
N ARG A 351 10.37 -0.45 30.73
CA ARG A 351 10.60 0.28 32.00
C ARG A 351 10.98 -0.64 33.16
N ARG A 352 10.89 -1.96 33.00
CA ARG A 352 11.34 -2.97 33.98
C ARG A 352 12.69 -3.54 33.58
N TRP A 353 13.73 -2.70 33.53
CA TRP A 353 15.11 -3.17 33.60
C TRP A 353 15.64 -2.78 34.97
N GLY A 354 15.63 -3.75 35.88
CA GLY A 354 15.99 -3.58 37.29
C GLY A 354 15.15 -4.46 38.22
N SER A 355 15.38 -5.76 38.20
CA SER A 355 15.15 -6.68 39.33
C SER A 355 16.31 -7.64 39.39
#